data_AF-A0A1Y3REM4-F1
#
_entry.id   AF-A0A1Y3REM4-F1
#
_cell.length_a   1.000
_cell.length_b   1.000
_cell.length_c   1.000
_cell.angle_alpha   90.00
_cell.angle_beta   90.00
_cell.angle_gamma   90.00
#
_symmetry.space_group_name_H-M   'P 1'
#
loop_
_entity.id
_entity.type
_entity.pdbx_description
1 polymer ?
#
loop_
_entity_poly.entity_id
_entity_poly.type
_entity_poly.pdbx_seq_one_letter_code
_entity_poly.pdbx_strand_id
1 'polypeptide(L)'
;MKISKLELISLLLAAAFAAFAAGWFLRGASSAQPVRVETENLLAKPTAVTVPVTSAQPSAVPVATGTPAPESENPAASPSGKINLNTATMEELMTLPGIGEKRAAAIVADREANGPFRVPEDLTRVDGIGEGILGGLIDMVTVS
;
A
#
# COMPACT_ATOMS: atom_id res chain seq x y z
N MET A 1 29.48 33.79 41.81
CA MET A 1 29.00 34.14 40.45
C MET A 1 27.51 33.88 40.42
N LYS A 2 26.66 34.89 40.24
CA LYS A 2 25.18 34.74 40.25
C LYS A 2 24.74 34.55 38.80
N ILE A 3 24.29 33.34 38.46
CA ILE A 3 23.70 33.06 37.15
C ILE A 3 22.41 33.88 37.06
N SER A 4 22.30 34.71 36.01
CA SER A 4 21.11 35.54 35.80
C SER A 4 19.93 34.66 35.36
N LYS A 5 18.69 35.09 35.67
CA LYS A 5 17.47 34.31 35.35
C LYS A 5 17.39 33.94 33.86
N LEU A 6 17.89 34.81 32.97
CA LEU A 6 17.93 34.58 31.52
C LEU A 6 18.95 33.50 31.10
N GLU A 7 20.12 33.47 31.74
CA GLU A 7 21.13 32.43 31.53
C GLU A 7 20.64 31.07 32.01
N LEU A 8 19.92 31.04 33.14
CA LEU A 8 19.32 29.82 33.67
C LEU A 8 18.23 29.28 32.73
N ILE A 9 17.41 30.17 32.15
CA ILE A 9 16.40 29.78 31.14
C ILE A 9 17.07 29.25 29.86
N SER A 10 18.12 29.91 29.37
CA SER A 10 18.88 29.45 28.19
C SER A 10 19.48 28.06 28.42
N LEU A 11 20.06 27.84 29.60
CA LEU A 11 20.65 26.55 29.97
C LEU A 11 19.59 25.44 30.07
N LEU A 12 18.41 25.73 30.65
CA LEU A 12 17.30 24.78 30.70
C LEU A 12 16.75 24.46 29.30
N LEU A 13 16.65 25.46 28.42
CA LEU A 13 16.14 25.27 27.06
C LEU A 13 17.11 24.43 26.21
N ALA A 14 18.41 24.68 26.33
CA ALA A 14 19.44 23.88 25.67
C ALA A 14 19.46 22.42 26.17
N ALA A 15 19.30 22.21 27.48
CA ALA A 15 19.20 20.86 28.05
C ALA A 15 17.94 20.12 27.57
N ALA A 16 16.80 20.81 27.48
CA ALA A 16 15.55 20.24 26.97
C ALA A 16 15.66 19.87 25.48
N PHE A 17 16.27 20.72 24.66
CA PHE A 17 16.51 20.45 23.23
C PHE A 17 17.45 19.26 23.03
N ALA A 18 18.52 19.16 23.81
CA ALA A 18 19.44 18.03 23.75
C ALA A 18 18.75 16.71 24.14
N ALA A 19 17.89 16.72 25.17
CA ALA A 19 17.11 15.55 25.56
C ALA A 19 16.08 15.15 24.48
N PHE A 20 15.45 16.12 23.83
CA PHE A 20 14.51 15.87 22.72
C PHE A 20 15.21 15.27 21.50
N ALA A 21 16.36 15.82 21.09
CA ALA A 21 17.15 15.32 19.97
C ALA A 21 17.74 13.93 20.25
N ALA A 22 18.21 13.68 21.47
CA ALA A 22 18.68 12.35 21.88
C ALA A 22 17.55 11.31 21.89
N GLY A 23 16.34 11.70 22.31
CA GLY A 23 15.15 10.84 22.28
C GLY A 23 14.69 10.50 20.85
N TRP A 24 14.79 11.45 19.92
CA TRP A 24 14.54 11.21 18.49
C TRP A 24 15.56 10.24 17.90
N PHE A 25 16.84 10.40 18.25
CA PHE A 25 17.92 9.58 17.71
C PHE A 25 17.91 8.15 18.26
N LEU A 26 17.54 7.94 19.53
CA LEU A 26 17.39 6.59 20.10
C LEU A 26 16.12 5.85 19.66
N ARG A 27 15.14 6.54 19.03
CA ARG A 27 13.95 5.90 18.44
C ARG A 27 14.23 5.28 17.07
N GLY A 28 15.31 5.70 16.41
CA GLY A 28 15.68 5.29 15.05
C GLY A 28 16.64 4.11 14.98
N ALA A 29 16.26 2.96 15.55
CA ALA A 29 16.87 1.67 15.21
C ALA A 29 15.76 0.67 14.90
N SER A 30 14.92 1.01 13.92
CA SER A 30 14.01 0.04 13.32
C SER A 30 14.86 -0.96 12.55
N SER A 31 15.03 -2.15 13.10
CA SER A 31 15.77 -3.23 12.47
C SER A 31 15.07 -3.64 11.19
N ALA A 32 15.66 -3.28 10.05
CA ALA A 32 15.27 -3.83 8.75
C ALA A 32 15.40 -5.36 8.81
N GLN A 33 14.27 -6.05 8.83
CA GLN A 33 14.25 -7.50 8.70
C GLN A 33 14.61 -7.84 7.25
N PRO A 34 15.71 -8.60 7.01
CA PRO A 34 16.00 -9.06 5.67
C PRO A 34 14.92 -10.07 5.27
N VAL A 35 14.22 -9.78 4.18
CA VAL A 35 13.26 -10.71 3.55
C VAL A 35 14.00 -12.00 3.22
N ARG A 36 13.66 -13.08 3.95
CA ARG A 36 14.12 -14.44 3.64
C ARG A 36 13.31 -14.92 2.44
N VAL A 37 13.97 -15.08 1.29
CA VAL A 37 13.39 -15.77 0.15
C VAL A 37 13.60 -17.27 0.38
N GLU A 38 12.57 -17.97 0.87
CA GLU A 38 12.55 -19.43 0.93
C GLU A 38 12.40 -19.98 -0.48
N THR A 39 13.54 -20.18 -1.15
CA THR A 39 13.63 -20.99 -2.37
C THR A 39 13.65 -22.48 -2.02
N GLU A 40 12.67 -22.98 -1.26
CA GLU A 40 12.42 -24.43 -1.17
C GLU A 40 11.52 -24.85 -2.33
N ASN A 41 12.00 -24.56 -3.54
CA ASN A 41 11.53 -25.23 -4.74
C ASN A 41 12.17 -26.62 -4.75
N LEU A 42 11.31 -27.62 -4.57
CA LEU A 42 11.26 -28.80 -5.42
C LEU A 42 12.63 -29.33 -5.87
N LEU A 43 13.22 -30.23 -5.09
CA LEU A 43 14.17 -31.19 -5.64
C LEU A 43 13.92 -32.61 -5.11
N ALA A 44 13.38 -33.40 -6.03
CA ALA A 44 13.60 -34.84 -6.21
C ALA A 44 12.93 -35.83 -5.24
N LYS A 45 11.89 -36.52 -5.77
CA LYS A 45 11.97 -37.98 -5.94
C LYS A 45 11.27 -38.43 -7.23
N PRO A 46 11.99 -39.05 -8.19
CA PRO A 46 11.45 -39.58 -9.45
C PRO A 46 10.98 -41.05 -9.34
N THR A 47 10.13 -41.47 -10.29
CA THR A 47 9.87 -42.88 -10.69
C THR A 47 8.89 -43.65 -9.76
N ALA A 48 7.84 -44.37 -10.18
CA ALA A 48 7.57 -45.11 -11.41
C ALA A 48 6.06 -45.25 -11.74
N VAL A 49 5.79 -45.27 -13.06
CA VAL A 49 4.80 -46.04 -13.84
C VAL A 49 4.06 -47.17 -13.10
N THR A 50 2.74 -47.33 -13.31
CA THR A 50 2.07 -48.51 -13.94
C THR A 50 0.53 -48.43 -13.79
N VAL A 51 -0.17 -48.28 -14.93
CA VAL A 51 -1.61 -48.60 -15.16
C VAL A 51 -1.79 -50.14 -15.14
N PRO A 52 -2.90 -50.75 -14.64
CA PRO A 52 -4.12 -50.86 -15.47
C PRO A 52 -5.50 -51.14 -14.77
N VAL A 53 -6.58 -50.82 -15.50
CA VAL A 53 -7.84 -51.61 -15.72
C VAL A 53 -8.79 -51.92 -14.52
N THR A 54 -10.01 -51.35 -14.53
CA THR A 54 -11.27 -52.03 -14.96
C THR A 54 -12.57 -51.49 -14.31
N SER A 55 -13.59 -51.26 -15.17
CA SER A 55 -15.07 -51.26 -14.95
C SER A 55 -15.71 -50.36 -13.86
N ALA A 56 -16.86 -49.69 -14.05
CA ALA A 56 -17.90 -49.77 -15.08
C ALA A 56 -18.78 -48.50 -15.09
N GLN A 57 -19.17 -48.07 -16.30
CA GLN A 57 -20.28 -47.19 -16.71
C GLN A 57 -21.65 -47.82 -16.25
N PRO A 58 -22.83 -47.14 -16.13
CA PRO A 58 -23.28 -46.05 -17.01
C PRO A 58 -24.30 -44.99 -16.49
N SER A 59 -24.59 -44.03 -17.38
CA SER A 59 -25.76 -43.11 -17.45
C SER A 59 -25.48 -41.70 -16.89
N ALA A 60 -25.66 -40.58 -17.61
CA ALA A 60 -26.36 -40.29 -18.85
C ALA A 60 -25.72 -39.09 -19.61
N VAL A 61 -25.91 -39.05 -20.93
CA VAL A 61 -25.71 -37.89 -21.83
C VAL A 61 -27.03 -37.09 -21.92
N PRO A 62 -27.15 -35.85 -22.50
CA PRO A 62 -26.16 -35.06 -23.28
C PRO A 62 -26.11 -33.52 -22.99
N VAL A 63 -25.01 -32.88 -23.42
CA VAL A 63 -24.90 -31.53 -24.03
C VAL A 63 -25.40 -30.29 -23.24
N ALA A 64 -24.46 -29.43 -22.81
CA ALA A 64 -24.52 -27.97 -22.94
C ALA A 64 -23.19 -27.30 -22.49
N THR A 65 -22.48 -26.69 -23.46
CA THR A 65 -21.82 -25.36 -23.39
C THR A 65 -21.12 -24.87 -22.11
N GLY A 66 -19.82 -24.63 -22.22
CA GLY A 66 -19.20 -23.34 -21.84
C GLY A 66 -18.92 -23.04 -20.37
N THR A 67 -17.63 -23.03 -20.01
CA THR A 67 -16.97 -22.00 -19.17
C THR A 67 -17.61 -20.60 -19.37
N PRO A 68 -17.81 -19.77 -18.33
CA PRO A 68 -16.88 -19.52 -17.22
C PRO A 68 -17.43 -19.56 -15.79
N ALA A 69 -16.47 -19.63 -14.87
CA ALA A 69 -16.56 -19.45 -13.44
C ALA A 69 -17.32 -18.17 -13.04
N PRO A 70 -17.95 -18.14 -11.84
CA PRO A 70 -18.66 -16.97 -11.35
C PRO A 70 -17.72 -15.76 -11.36
N GLU A 71 -18.19 -14.75 -12.09
CA GLU A 71 -17.69 -13.39 -12.14
C GLU A 71 -17.28 -12.94 -10.73
N SER A 72 -15.99 -12.57 -10.57
CA SER A 72 -15.63 -11.57 -9.58
C SER A 72 -16.37 -10.30 -9.98
N GLU A 73 -17.49 -10.06 -9.30
CA GLU A 73 -18.15 -8.77 -9.28
C GLU A 73 -17.13 -7.73 -8.82
N ASN A 74 -16.51 -7.05 -9.79
CA ASN A 74 -15.81 -5.81 -9.61
C ASN A 74 -16.88 -4.77 -9.20
N PRO A 75 -16.99 -4.37 -7.92
CA PRO A 75 -18.05 -3.48 -7.54
C PRO A 75 -17.69 -2.08 -8.01
N ALA A 76 -18.47 -1.61 -8.98
CA ALA A 76 -18.68 -0.19 -9.29
C ALA A 76 -17.41 0.61 -9.65
N ALA A 77 -16.93 0.42 -10.87
CA ALA A 77 -16.38 1.54 -11.63
C ALA A 77 -17.50 2.60 -11.75
N SER A 78 -17.44 3.61 -10.89
CA SER A 78 -18.33 4.76 -10.94
C SER A 78 -18.19 5.41 -12.33
N PRO A 79 -19.28 5.66 -13.08
CA PRO A 79 -19.22 6.25 -14.42
C PRO A 79 -19.03 7.77 -14.36
N SER A 80 -18.03 8.20 -13.63
CA SER A 80 -17.52 9.57 -13.61
C SER A 80 -16.02 9.36 -13.77
N GLY A 81 -15.37 9.98 -14.75
CA GLY A 81 -13.94 9.80 -15.04
C GLY A 81 -12.98 10.26 -13.94
N LYS A 82 -13.41 10.21 -12.67
CA LYS A 82 -12.69 10.53 -11.46
C LYS A 82 -12.25 9.26 -10.76
N ILE A 83 -11.04 9.29 -10.24
CA ILE A 83 -10.39 8.16 -9.59
C ILE A 83 -10.64 8.25 -8.09
N ASN A 84 -11.16 7.18 -7.50
CA ASN A 84 -11.41 7.14 -6.06
C ASN A 84 -10.12 6.82 -5.30
N LEU A 85 -9.64 7.71 -4.42
CA LEU A 85 -8.38 7.53 -3.70
C LEU A 85 -8.36 6.35 -2.73
N ASN A 86 -9.52 6.01 -2.14
CA ASN A 86 -9.63 4.95 -1.15
C ASN A 86 -9.67 3.57 -1.80
N THR A 87 -10.24 3.45 -3.00
CA THR A 87 -10.44 2.17 -3.68
C THR A 87 -9.55 1.97 -4.90
N ALA A 88 -8.92 3.03 -5.43
CA ALA A 88 -8.09 2.93 -6.61
C ALA A 88 -6.90 2.00 -6.39
N THR A 89 -6.59 1.29 -7.46
CA THR A 89 -5.37 0.50 -7.63
C THR A 89 -4.17 1.39 -7.89
N MET A 90 -2.96 0.84 -7.72
CA MET A 90 -1.72 1.58 -7.99
C MET A 90 -1.66 2.06 -9.45
N GLU A 91 -2.11 1.21 -10.38
CA GLU A 91 -2.13 1.52 -11.82
C GLU A 91 -3.08 2.67 -12.14
N GLU A 92 -4.27 2.70 -11.55
CA GLU A 92 -5.23 3.80 -11.71
C GLU A 92 -4.67 5.10 -11.16
N LEU A 93 -4.04 5.08 -9.98
CA LEU A 93 -3.41 6.27 -9.40
C LEU A 93 -2.29 6.82 -10.30
N MET A 94 -1.53 5.95 -10.98
CA MET A 94 -0.47 6.36 -11.91
C MET A 94 -0.99 7.02 -13.20
N THR A 95 -2.29 6.92 -13.50
CA THR A 95 -2.88 7.67 -14.63
C THR A 95 -3.05 9.16 -14.33
N LEU A 96 -2.97 9.55 -13.05
CA LEU A 96 -3.09 10.94 -12.63
C LEU A 96 -1.84 11.76 -13.00
N PRO A 97 -2.01 13.01 -13.44
CA PRO A 97 -0.88 13.85 -13.84
C PRO A 97 0.07 14.09 -12.67
N GLY A 98 1.33 13.70 -12.83
CA GLY A 98 2.32 13.85 -11.78
C GLY A 98 2.25 12.80 -10.68
N ILE A 99 1.47 11.72 -10.82
CA ILE A 99 1.57 10.54 -9.96
C ILE A 99 2.33 9.44 -10.72
N GLY A 100 3.53 9.12 -10.24
CA GLY A 100 4.30 7.97 -10.71
C GLY A 100 4.26 6.82 -9.70
N GLU A 101 4.94 5.73 -10.01
CA GLU A 101 4.99 4.49 -9.20
C GLU A 101 5.29 4.76 -7.71
N LYS A 102 6.30 5.60 -7.41
CA LYS A 102 6.63 5.97 -6.03
C LYS A 102 5.50 6.68 -5.29
N ARG A 103 4.80 7.61 -5.97
CA ARG A 103 3.72 8.39 -5.36
C ARG A 103 2.46 7.55 -5.21
N ALA A 104 2.14 6.72 -6.20
CA ALA A 104 1.02 5.79 -6.13
C ALA A 104 1.22 4.81 -4.97
N ALA A 105 2.41 4.22 -4.82
CA ALA A 105 2.75 3.38 -3.67
C ALA A 105 2.63 4.13 -2.34
N ALA A 106 3.06 5.40 -2.28
CA ALA A 106 2.94 6.22 -1.08
C ALA A 106 1.48 6.54 -0.71
N ILE A 107 0.59 6.77 -1.70
CA ILE A 107 -0.86 6.95 -1.46
C ILE A 107 -1.47 5.67 -0.85
N VAL A 108 -1.11 4.51 -1.38
CA VAL A 108 -1.59 3.21 -0.86
C VAL A 108 -1.08 2.98 0.56
N ALA A 109 0.20 3.27 0.82
CA ALA A 109 0.77 3.16 2.15
C ALA A 109 0.14 4.16 3.14
N ASP A 110 -0.17 5.39 2.70
CA ASP A 110 -0.82 6.41 3.55
C ASP A 110 -2.21 5.97 3.99
N ARG A 111 -3.04 5.43 3.08
CA ARG A 111 -4.38 4.95 3.47
C ARG A 111 -4.34 3.74 4.40
N GLU A 112 -3.30 2.92 4.32
CA GLU A 112 -3.09 1.79 5.24
C GLU A 112 -2.57 2.24 6.61
N ALA A 113 -1.70 3.25 6.66
CA ALA A 113 -1.08 3.72 7.89
C ALA A 113 -1.91 4.77 8.64
N ASN A 114 -2.48 5.74 7.92
CA ASN A 114 -3.21 6.90 8.45
C ASN A 114 -4.74 6.76 8.30
N GLY A 115 -5.20 5.74 7.59
CA GLY A 115 -6.62 5.50 7.32
C GLY A 115 -7.12 6.17 6.03
N PRO A 116 -8.40 5.97 5.67
CA PRO A 116 -8.94 6.43 4.40
C PRO A 116 -8.89 7.96 4.25
N PHE A 117 -8.73 8.44 3.02
CA PHE A 117 -8.82 9.83 2.64
C PHE A 117 -10.27 10.31 2.78
N ARG A 118 -10.46 11.43 3.48
CA ARG A 118 -11.80 12.02 3.68
C ARG A 118 -12.10 13.12 2.68
N VAL A 119 -11.05 13.77 2.20
CA VAL A 119 -11.12 14.87 1.23
C VAL A 119 -9.94 14.74 0.25
N PRO A 120 -10.06 15.22 -1.00
CA PRO A 120 -8.95 15.19 -1.96
C PRO A 120 -7.67 15.87 -1.45
N GLU A 121 -7.80 16.91 -0.63
CA GLU A 121 -6.69 17.70 -0.07
C GLU A 121 -5.81 16.88 0.89
N ASP A 122 -6.34 15.79 1.44
CA ASP A 122 -5.61 14.87 2.30
C ASP A 122 -4.44 14.18 1.57
N LEU A 123 -4.40 14.22 0.23
CA LEU A 123 -3.24 13.76 -0.54
C LEU A 123 -1.94 14.50 -0.20
N THR A 124 -2.02 15.69 0.39
CA THR A 124 -0.84 16.46 0.85
C THR A 124 -0.11 15.82 2.03
N ARG A 125 -0.73 14.84 2.70
CA ARG A 125 -0.08 14.02 3.73
C ARG A 125 0.97 13.07 3.13
N VAL A 126 0.84 12.77 1.84
CA VAL A 126 1.70 11.83 1.12
C VAL A 126 2.97 12.54 0.65
N ASP A 127 4.12 11.94 0.98
CA ASP A 127 5.43 12.47 0.58
C ASP A 127 5.54 12.66 -0.94
N GLY A 128 5.83 13.90 -1.34
CA GLY A 128 6.02 14.28 -2.73
C GLY A 128 4.76 14.69 -3.49
N ILE A 129 3.61 14.81 -2.82
CA ILE A 129 2.41 15.47 -3.34
C ILE A 129 2.26 16.84 -2.64
N GLY A 130 2.66 17.90 -3.34
CA GLY A 130 2.47 19.28 -2.87
C GLY A 130 1.28 19.96 -3.54
N GLU A 131 1.02 21.21 -3.16
CA GLU A 131 -0.08 22.04 -3.68
C GLU A 131 -0.12 22.10 -5.23
N GLY A 132 1.06 22.14 -5.86
CA GLY A 132 1.16 22.19 -7.33
C GLY A 132 0.66 20.92 -8.02
N ILE A 133 0.87 19.74 -7.42
CA ILE A 133 0.34 18.48 -7.96
C ILE A 133 -1.13 18.35 -7.56
N LEU A 134 -1.45 18.60 -6.29
CA LEU A 134 -2.82 18.52 -5.78
C LEU A 134 -3.82 19.32 -6.65
N GLY A 135 -3.45 20.53 -7.08
CA GLY A 135 -4.31 21.37 -7.91
C GLY A 135 -4.73 20.71 -9.23
N GLY A 136 -3.88 19.88 -9.84
CA GLY A 136 -4.22 19.12 -11.04
C GLY A 136 -5.00 17.84 -10.76
N LEU A 137 -5.02 17.38 -9.51
CA LEU A 137 -5.66 16.14 -9.11
C LEU A 137 -7.09 16.35 -8.59
N ILE A 138 -7.37 17.46 -7.90
CA ILE A 138 -8.66 17.72 -7.23
C ILE A 138 -9.87 17.50 -8.15
N ASP A 139 -9.78 17.90 -9.43
CA ASP A 139 -10.87 17.73 -10.38
C ASP A 139 -11.00 16.29 -10.91
N MET A 140 -9.92 15.51 -10.85
CA MET A 140 -9.81 14.16 -11.38
C MET A 140 -9.97 13.07 -10.32
N VAL A 141 -10.06 13.43 -9.03
CA VAL A 141 -10.14 12.44 -7.95
C VAL A 141 -11.42 12.60 -7.14
N THR A 142 -11.79 11.54 -6.44
CA THR A 142 -12.90 11.51 -5.50
C THR A 142 -12.54 10.69 -4.27
N VAL A 143 -13.32 10.83 -3.22
CA VAL A 143 -13.22 10.07 -1.97
C VAL A 143 -14.59 9.50 -1.68
N SER A 144 -14.68 8.19 -1.44
CA SER A 144 -15.93 7.50 -1.10
C SER A 144 -15.66 6.37 -0.13
#